data_AF-A0A198GKQ5-F1
#
_entry.id   AF-A0A198GKQ5-F1
#
_cell.length_a   1.000
_cell.length_b   1.000
_cell.length_c   1.000
_cell.angle_alpha   90.00
_cell.angle_beta   90.00
_cell.angle_gamma   90.00
#
_symmetry.space_group_name_H-M   'P 1'
#
loop_
_entity.id
_entity.type
_entity.pdbx_description
1 polymer ?
#
loop_
_entity_poly.entity_id
_entity_poly.type
_entity_poly.pdbx_seq_one_letter_code
_entity_poly.pdbx_strand_id
1 'polypeptide(L)'
;MKSVLFLSLLLSSVLSQHATAACKPDSTITAPNINFDLSADLNSVSTTTTRSSRTIFPGTFKCTARGLLFPNTVGLASPFSDNRIGTIGFNGGKQFIAVTLTSLEKDRVTNIDAGTHPASDLDTNFTLKFTLVSNKPSSNYTEVSGNTAVISPLILASDASSLGIIKWLLDIVIKLVQFLLTWQWPVDQNDIFLQPMQITYNPIMTTCNFSNAGLLVNLPLISLKEAKTVNKAGYTPFTLSFTCQDFLSDSRASRDIAFFLSSQNLLASDKSVLTNSNTQGAKGVGFRLEKTNNTNVPLIFSDSISAQGNATTIFSATKGTTMSPLFSINMAAYYYPYNVNAVTQGKIESTATVVMSYN
;
A
#
# COMPACT_ATOMS: atom_id res chain seq x y z
N MET A 1 50.85 -50.40 -31.97
CA MET A 1 49.40 -50.17 -31.73
C MET A 1 49.07 -49.38 -30.45
N LYS A 2 49.84 -49.42 -29.35
CA LYS A 2 49.52 -48.65 -28.12
C LYS A 2 49.72 -47.13 -28.20
N SER A 3 50.61 -46.64 -29.07
CA SER A 3 50.90 -45.19 -29.19
C SER A 3 49.87 -44.39 -30.00
N VAL A 4 49.12 -45.05 -30.90
CA VAL A 4 48.10 -44.38 -31.74
C VAL A 4 46.81 -44.15 -30.95
N LEU A 5 46.45 -45.09 -30.07
CA LEU A 5 45.26 -44.99 -29.20
C LEU A 5 45.38 -43.84 -28.17
N PHE A 6 46.60 -43.63 -27.63
CA PHE A 6 46.87 -42.56 -26.67
C PHE A 6 46.85 -41.18 -27.34
N LEU A 7 47.34 -41.08 -28.58
CA LEU A 7 47.30 -39.83 -29.35
C LEU A 7 45.88 -39.47 -29.80
N SER A 8 45.02 -40.45 -30.12
CA SER A 8 43.59 -40.21 -30.40
C SER A 8 42.77 -39.82 -29.16
N LEU A 9 43.14 -40.30 -27.97
CA LEU A 9 42.52 -39.88 -26.70
C LEU A 9 42.96 -38.47 -26.29
N LEU A 10 44.23 -38.11 -26.54
CA LEU A 10 44.73 -36.76 -26.30
C LEU A 10 44.11 -35.75 -27.30
N LEU A 11 44.02 -36.05 -28.59
CA LEU A 11 43.36 -35.15 -29.56
C LEU A 11 41.87 -34.93 -29.27
N SER A 12 41.15 -35.94 -28.75
CA SER A 12 39.74 -35.79 -28.34
C SER A 12 39.57 -34.98 -27.05
N SER A 13 40.60 -34.89 -26.20
CA SER A 13 40.61 -34.02 -25.02
C SER A 13 40.95 -32.54 -25.33
N VAL A 14 41.64 -32.24 -26.44
CA VAL A 14 41.90 -30.85 -26.87
C VAL A 14 40.79 -30.31 -27.78
N LEU A 15 40.12 -31.15 -28.57
CA LEU A 15 38.96 -30.76 -29.39
C LEU A 15 37.66 -30.57 -28.60
N SER A 16 37.57 -31.09 -27.37
CA SER A 16 36.36 -31.00 -26.55
C SER A 16 36.19 -29.66 -25.84
N GLN A 17 37.22 -28.81 -25.76
CA GLN A 17 37.09 -27.48 -25.17
C GLN A 17 36.45 -26.44 -26.11
N HIS A 18 36.19 -26.77 -27.38
CA HIS A 18 35.69 -25.83 -28.39
C HIS A 18 34.40 -26.28 -29.09
N ALA A 19 33.72 -27.31 -28.59
CA ALA A 19 32.54 -27.89 -29.25
C ALA A 19 31.19 -27.53 -28.60
N THR A 20 31.17 -26.63 -27.61
CA THR A 20 29.93 -26.20 -26.96
C THR A 20 29.50 -24.82 -27.45
N ALA A 21 28.30 -24.76 -28.02
CA ALA A 21 27.58 -23.51 -28.30
C ALA A 21 27.43 -22.72 -26.99
N ALA A 22 27.76 -21.43 -27.02
CA ALA A 22 27.60 -20.53 -25.90
C ALA A 22 27.35 -19.12 -26.40
N CYS A 23 26.42 -18.41 -25.74
CA CYS A 23 26.11 -17.01 -26.00
C CYS A 23 26.13 -16.23 -24.69
N LYS A 24 27.25 -15.57 -24.36
CA LYS A 24 27.36 -14.81 -23.11
C LYS A 24 28.45 -13.73 -23.15
N PRO A 25 28.33 -12.67 -22.31
CA PRO A 25 29.42 -11.75 -21.99
C PRO A 25 30.44 -12.41 -21.05
N ASP A 26 31.55 -11.71 -20.78
CA ASP A 26 32.58 -12.15 -19.84
C ASP A 26 32.09 -12.21 -18.38
N SER A 27 31.08 -11.41 -18.05
CA SER A 27 30.41 -11.38 -16.75
C SER A 27 28.95 -10.99 -16.90
N THR A 28 28.09 -11.44 -16.00
CA THR A 28 26.68 -11.01 -15.95
C THR A 28 26.57 -9.48 -15.85
N ILE A 29 25.71 -8.89 -16.67
CA ILE A 29 25.51 -7.44 -16.74
C ILE A 29 24.14 -7.08 -16.14
N THR A 30 24.12 -6.16 -15.19
CA THR A 30 22.85 -5.64 -14.62
C THR A 30 22.47 -4.34 -15.31
N ALA A 31 21.29 -4.31 -15.92
CA ALA A 31 20.73 -3.14 -16.57
C ALA A 31 20.23 -2.09 -15.54
N PRO A 32 20.03 -0.82 -15.95
CA PRO A 32 19.38 0.18 -15.12
C PRO A 32 17.94 -0.23 -14.74
N ASN A 33 17.46 0.23 -13.58
CA ASN A 33 16.11 -0.06 -13.12
C ASN A 33 15.03 0.45 -14.09
N ILE A 34 14.02 -0.38 -14.33
CA ILE A 34 12.73 0.10 -14.87
C ILE A 34 11.90 0.60 -13.69
N ASN A 35 11.43 1.85 -13.75
CA ASN A 35 10.74 2.49 -12.64
C ASN A 35 9.22 2.43 -12.82
N PHE A 36 8.51 1.98 -11.78
CA PHE A 36 7.06 2.00 -11.70
C PHE A 36 6.63 2.78 -10.45
N ASP A 37 5.95 3.92 -10.64
CA ASP A 37 5.23 4.59 -9.56
C ASP A 37 3.77 4.16 -9.58
N LEU A 38 3.32 3.57 -8.48
CA LEU A 38 1.97 3.01 -8.32
C LEU A 38 1.10 3.85 -7.38
N SER A 39 1.61 4.97 -6.88
CA SER A 39 1.01 5.77 -5.80
C SER A 39 -0.38 6.29 -6.14
N ALA A 40 -0.60 6.67 -7.41
CA ALA A 40 -1.90 7.13 -7.90
C ALA A 40 -2.81 5.99 -8.38
N ASP A 41 -2.21 4.89 -8.86
CA ASP A 41 -2.94 3.78 -9.48
C ASP A 41 -3.58 2.83 -8.49
N LEU A 42 -2.83 2.55 -7.42
CA LEU A 42 -3.22 1.60 -6.40
C LEU A 42 -3.72 2.35 -5.20
N ASN A 43 -5.02 2.37 -5.06
CA ASN A 43 -5.69 2.99 -3.95
C ASN A 43 -6.84 2.10 -3.53
N SER A 44 -7.63 2.66 -2.64
CA SER A 44 -8.69 1.93 -2.00
C SER A 44 -9.84 1.62 -2.99
N VAL A 45 -10.03 2.44 -4.03
CA VAL A 45 -11.04 2.24 -5.09
C VAL A 45 -10.51 1.36 -6.22
N SER A 46 -9.23 1.54 -6.58
CA SER A 46 -8.55 0.78 -7.62
C SER A 46 -7.45 -0.08 -7.02
N THR A 47 -7.75 -1.36 -6.78
CA THR A 47 -6.82 -2.29 -6.13
C THR A 47 -5.91 -3.02 -7.12
N THR A 48 -6.11 -2.85 -8.43
CA THR A 48 -5.31 -3.53 -9.45
C THR A 48 -4.93 -2.55 -10.54
N THR A 49 -3.70 -2.66 -11.05
CA THR A 49 -3.24 -1.90 -12.20
C THR A 49 -2.29 -2.73 -13.04
N THR A 50 -2.22 -2.44 -14.33
CA THR A 50 -1.35 -3.12 -15.29
C THR A 50 -0.35 -2.12 -15.87
N ARG A 51 0.90 -2.53 -16.04
CA ARG A 51 1.97 -1.73 -16.64
C ARG A 51 2.73 -2.55 -17.67
N SER A 52 2.83 -2.02 -18.87
CA SER A 52 3.67 -2.58 -19.91
C SER A 52 4.97 -1.78 -20.01
N SER A 53 6.07 -2.47 -20.26
CA SER A 53 7.38 -1.87 -20.48
C SER A 53 8.23 -2.80 -21.35
N ARG A 54 9.50 -2.43 -21.56
CA ARG A 54 10.47 -3.18 -22.36
C ARG A 54 11.77 -3.27 -21.58
N THR A 55 12.43 -4.41 -21.63
CA THR A 55 13.81 -4.50 -21.13
C THR A 55 14.74 -3.60 -21.93
N ILE A 56 15.81 -3.13 -21.31
CA ILE A 56 16.83 -2.27 -21.94
C ILE A 56 18.19 -2.83 -21.54
N PHE A 57 18.59 -3.94 -22.16
CA PHE A 57 19.87 -4.57 -21.85
C PHE A 57 21.03 -3.76 -22.46
N PRO A 58 22.06 -3.40 -21.68
CA PRO A 58 23.16 -2.58 -22.19
C PRO A 58 24.28 -3.45 -22.80
N GLY A 59 25.01 -2.87 -23.75
CA GLY A 59 26.23 -3.46 -24.29
C GLY A 59 26.00 -4.56 -25.32
N THR A 60 26.82 -5.61 -25.26
CA THR A 60 26.88 -6.69 -26.25
C THR A 60 27.10 -8.04 -25.58
N PHE A 61 26.73 -9.13 -26.27
CA PHE A 61 27.09 -10.50 -25.90
C PHE A 61 27.74 -11.21 -27.07
N LYS A 62 28.55 -12.25 -26.80
CA LYS A 62 29.29 -12.98 -27.84
C LYS A 62 28.80 -14.42 -27.92
N CYS A 63 28.57 -14.88 -29.14
CA CYS A 63 28.20 -16.25 -29.44
C CYS A 63 29.36 -17.00 -30.10
N THR A 64 29.62 -18.23 -29.67
CA THR A 64 30.62 -19.13 -30.27
C THR A 64 30.07 -19.79 -31.54
N ALA A 65 30.91 -20.57 -32.23
CA ALA A 65 30.47 -21.37 -33.37
C ALA A 65 29.33 -22.32 -32.96
N ARG A 66 28.36 -22.49 -33.88
CA ARG A 66 27.16 -23.32 -33.63
C ARG A 66 27.57 -24.73 -33.21
N GLY A 67 27.02 -25.20 -32.09
CA GLY A 67 27.22 -26.57 -31.62
C GLY A 67 26.56 -27.57 -32.55
N LEU A 68 27.13 -28.78 -32.67
CA LEU A 68 26.60 -29.85 -33.52
C LEU A 68 25.18 -30.30 -33.10
N LEU A 69 24.85 -30.19 -31.81
CA LEU A 69 23.61 -30.73 -31.24
C LEU A 69 22.54 -29.66 -30.97
N PHE A 70 22.94 -28.44 -30.62
CA PHE A 70 22.02 -27.36 -30.25
C PHE A 70 22.44 -26.03 -30.87
N PRO A 71 21.49 -25.24 -31.40
CA PRO A 71 21.79 -23.89 -31.86
C PRO A 71 22.08 -22.97 -30.67
N ASN A 72 22.89 -21.95 -30.93
CA ASN A 72 23.04 -20.80 -30.04
C ASN A 72 21.66 -20.25 -29.67
N THR A 73 21.34 -20.28 -28.39
CA THR A 73 20.02 -19.92 -27.85
C THR A 73 20.20 -19.15 -26.55
N VAL A 74 19.53 -18.00 -26.46
CA VAL A 74 19.40 -17.23 -25.21
C VAL A 74 17.95 -17.31 -24.77
N GLY A 75 17.72 -17.76 -23.54
CA GLY A 75 16.39 -17.81 -22.93
C GLY A 75 16.10 -16.57 -22.10
N LEU A 76 14.84 -16.14 -22.08
CA LEU A 76 14.33 -15.03 -21.30
C LEU A 76 13.30 -15.52 -20.28
N ALA A 77 13.47 -15.12 -19.02
CA ALA A 77 12.62 -15.59 -17.93
C ALA A 77 12.37 -14.49 -16.88
N SER A 78 11.34 -14.68 -16.05
CA SER A 78 11.02 -13.81 -14.93
C SER A 78 10.62 -14.62 -13.69
N PRO A 79 11.00 -14.16 -12.48
CA PRO A 79 10.50 -14.71 -11.21
C PRO A 79 8.98 -14.71 -11.08
N PHE A 80 8.31 -13.86 -11.85
CA PHE A 80 6.86 -13.67 -11.80
C PHE A 80 6.10 -14.31 -12.97
N SER A 81 6.78 -15.07 -13.85
CA SER A 81 6.13 -15.84 -14.93
C SER A 81 5.22 -16.94 -14.38
N ASP A 82 4.34 -17.49 -15.22
CA ASP A 82 3.44 -18.61 -14.88
C ASP A 82 2.53 -18.34 -13.67
N ASN A 83 2.07 -17.09 -13.54
CA ASN A 83 1.25 -16.62 -12.42
C ASN A 83 1.93 -16.70 -11.04
N ARG A 84 3.27 -16.79 -10.98
CA ARG A 84 4.00 -16.71 -9.72
C ARG A 84 3.88 -15.31 -9.13
N ILE A 85 3.53 -15.24 -7.86
CA ILE A 85 3.26 -14.00 -7.13
C ILE A 85 4.40 -13.75 -6.15
N GLY A 86 5.01 -12.57 -6.24
CA GLY A 86 5.83 -12.02 -5.15
C GLY A 86 5.18 -10.78 -4.58
N THR A 87 5.18 -10.66 -3.25
CA THR A 87 4.55 -9.53 -2.56
C THR A 87 5.56 -8.66 -1.84
N ILE A 88 5.44 -7.34 -1.97
CA ILE A 88 6.26 -6.39 -1.22
C ILE A 88 5.37 -5.65 -0.23
N GLY A 89 5.76 -5.66 1.04
CA GLY A 89 5.20 -4.81 2.08
C GLY A 89 5.94 -3.47 2.14
N PHE A 90 5.26 -2.38 1.82
CA PHE A 90 5.77 -1.02 1.88
C PHE A 90 5.49 -0.37 3.24
N ASN A 91 6.27 0.68 3.54
CA ASN A 91 6.13 1.52 4.74
C ASN A 91 6.14 0.71 6.05
N GLY A 92 7.01 -0.30 6.13
CA GLY A 92 7.09 -1.20 7.28
C GLY A 92 5.94 -2.20 7.36
N GLY A 93 5.48 -2.70 6.22
CA GLY A 93 4.41 -3.71 6.14
C GLY A 93 3.00 -3.14 6.36
N LYS A 94 2.80 -1.84 6.19
CA LYS A 94 1.47 -1.20 6.29
C LYS A 94 0.62 -1.41 5.05
N GLN A 95 1.25 -1.55 3.88
CA GLN A 95 0.57 -1.83 2.63
C GLN A 95 1.33 -2.90 1.86
N PHE A 96 0.61 -3.81 1.19
CA PHE A 96 1.23 -4.91 0.46
C PHE A 96 0.84 -4.86 -1.02
N ILE A 97 1.83 -4.95 -1.90
CA ILE A 97 1.61 -5.01 -3.36
C ILE A 97 2.13 -6.34 -3.89
N ALA A 98 1.22 -7.11 -4.46
CA ALA A 98 1.52 -8.32 -5.21
C ALA A 98 1.89 -7.97 -6.65
N VAL A 99 2.94 -8.60 -7.15
CA VAL A 99 3.46 -8.46 -8.52
C VAL A 99 3.27 -9.79 -9.25
N THR A 100 2.78 -9.73 -10.49
CA THR A 100 2.66 -10.89 -11.38
C THR A 100 3.00 -10.48 -12.81
N LEU A 101 3.73 -11.32 -13.54
CA LEU A 101 3.95 -11.13 -14.98
C LEU A 101 2.78 -11.75 -15.74
N THR A 102 2.07 -10.95 -16.53
CA THR A 102 0.91 -11.40 -17.30
C THR A 102 1.24 -11.64 -18.77
N SER A 103 2.30 -11.02 -19.28
CA SER A 103 2.75 -11.21 -20.65
C SER A 103 4.26 -10.99 -20.79
N LEU A 104 4.89 -11.81 -21.61
CA LEU A 104 6.27 -11.70 -22.07
C LEU A 104 6.28 -11.95 -23.57
N GLU A 105 6.77 -10.99 -24.36
CA GLU A 105 6.72 -11.05 -25.83
C GLU A 105 7.55 -12.21 -26.39
N LYS A 106 8.75 -12.42 -25.84
CA LYS A 106 9.63 -13.54 -26.22
C LYS A 106 10.22 -14.21 -25.00
N ASP A 107 10.20 -15.55 -25.02
CA ASP A 107 10.82 -16.38 -23.99
C ASP A 107 12.21 -16.89 -24.41
N ARG A 108 12.61 -16.66 -25.67
CA ARG A 108 13.91 -17.07 -26.22
C ARG A 108 14.26 -16.34 -27.52
N VAL A 109 15.55 -16.35 -27.85
CA VAL A 109 16.11 -16.06 -29.17
C VAL A 109 17.00 -17.23 -29.57
N THR A 110 16.74 -17.84 -30.73
CA THR A 110 17.42 -19.07 -31.19
C THR A 110 18.14 -18.83 -32.52
N ASN A 111 19.02 -19.77 -32.89
CA ASN A 111 19.79 -19.72 -34.14
C ASN A 111 20.63 -18.44 -34.27
N ILE A 112 21.19 -17.97 -33.16
CA ILE A 112 22.02 -16.77 -33.14
C ILE A 112 23.37 -17.10 -33.81
N ASP A 113 23.75 -16.34 -34.82
CA ASP A 113 25.01 -16.57 -35.54
C ASP A 113 26.24 -16.40 -34.63
N ALA A 114 27.35 -17.01 -35.00
CA ALA A 114 28.61 -16.79 -34.28
C ALA A 114 29.07 -15.34 -34.46
N GLY A 115 29.51 -14.68 -33.39
CA GLY A 115 29.91 -13.28 -33.45
C GLY A 115 29.52 -12.47 -32.23
N THR A 116 29.68 -11.15 -32.32
CA THR A 116 29.27 -10.20 -31.29
C THR A 116 27.93 -9.60 -31.68
N HIS A 117 26.98 -9.61 -30.75
CA HIS A 117 25.60 -9.15 -30.97
C HIS A 117 25.26 -8.05 -29.98
N PRO A 118 24.48 -7.03 -30.38
CA PRO A 118 23.99 -6.02 -29.46
C PRO A 118 23.01 -6.64 -28.45
N ALA A 119 23.10 -6.24 -27.19
CA ALA A 119 22.22 -6.71 -26.13
C ALA A 119 20.73 -6.43 -26.43
N SER A 120 20.44 -5.39 -27.22
CA SER A 120 19.10 -5.04 -27.68
C SER A 120 18.40 -6.12 -28.51
N ASP A 121 19.14 -7.06 -29.09
CA ASP A 121 18.54 -8.22 -29.79
C ASP A 121 17.76 -9.12 -28.83
N LEU A 122 18.08 -9.04 -27.54
CA LEU A 122 17.40 -9.76 -26.47
C LEU A 122 16.29 -8.92 -25.82
N ASP A 123 16.13 -7.65 -26.16
CA ASP A 123 15.12 -6.80 -25.52
C ASP A 123 13.71 -7.29 -25.80
N THR A 124 12.88 -7.42 -24.76
CA THR A 124 11.51 -7.95 -24.87
C THR A 124 10.50 -7.03 -24.19
N ASN A 125 9.35 -6.85 -24.83
CA ASN A 125 8.20 -6.21 -24.19
C ASN A 125 7.58 -7.17 -23.16
N PHE A 126 7.10 -6.60 -22.07
CA PHE A 126 6.48 -7.35 -21.00
C PHE A 126 5.36 -6.55 -20.35
N THR A 127 4.46 -7.26 -19.66
CA THR A 127 3.36 -6.64 -18.93
C THR A 127 3.26 -7.21 -17.52
N LEU A 128 3.25 -6.32 -16.53
CA LEU A 128 3.07 -6.62 -15.12
C LEU A 128 1.67 -6.25 -14.68
N LYS A 129 1.10 -7.07 -13.81
CA LYS A 129 -0.06 -6.73 -12.99
C LYS A 129 0.41 -6.49 -11.55
N PHE A 130 0.03 -5.35 -11.01
CA PHE A 130 0.20 -5.02 -9.60
C PHE A 130 -1.16 -5.06 -8.91
N THR A 131 -1.20 -5.66 -7.72
CA THR A 131 -2.43 -5.76 -6.92
C THR A 131 -2.15 -5.32 -5.48
N LEU A 132 -2.90 -4.32 -5.01
CA LEU A 132 -2.93 -3.94 -3.60
C LEU A 132 -3.67 -5.04 -2.82
N VAL A 133 -2.97 -5.71 -1.91
CA VAL A 133 -3.54 -6.80 -1.11
C VAL A 133 -3.81 -6.34 0.32
N SER A 134 -4.96 -6.74 0.85
CA SER A 134 -5.45 -6.28 2.15
C SER A 134 -4.77 -6.95 3.34
N ASN A 135 -4.14 -8.11 3.13
CA ASN A 135 -3.54 -8.91 4.18
C ASN A 135 -2.10 -9.27 3.83
N LYS A 136 -1.26 -9.32 4.87
CA LYS A 136 0.08 -9.87 4.78
C LYS A 136 0.01 -11.35 4.34
N PRO A 137 0.68 -11.75 3.25
CA PRO A 137 0.69 -13.15 2.83
C PRO A 137 1.50 -14.02 3.80
N SER A 138 1.19 -15.32 3.82
CA SER A 138 1.86 -16.29 4.70
C SER A 138 3.29 -16.64 4.26
N SER A 139 3.62 -16.43 2.98
CA SER A 139 4.93 -16.73 2.38
C SER A 139 5.17 -15.83 1.15
N ASN A 140 6.37 -15.90 0.57
CA ASN A 140 6.76 -15.19 -0.66
C ASN A 140 6.55 -13.67 -0.59
N TYR A 141 6.97 -13.08 0.53
CA TYR A 141 6.96 -11.64 0.70
C TYR A 141 8.26 -11.10 1.29
N THR A 142 8.51 -9.83 1.01
CA THR A 142 9.55 -9.04 1.64
C THR A 142 8.94 -7.73 2.13
N GLU A 143 9.56 -7.10 3.12
CA GLU A 143 9.13 -5.81 3.65
C GLU A 143 10.25 -4.78 3.50
N VAL A 144 9.87 -3.58 3.08
CA VAL A 144 10.74 -2.40 3.05
C VAL A 144 10.21 -1.37 4.04
N SER A 145 11.12 -0.67 4.72
CA SER A 145 10.75 0.36 5.69
C SER A 145 10.12 1.59 5.04
N GLY A 146 10.51 1.92 3.80
CA GLY A 146 10.06 3.09 3.06
C GLY A 146 9.01 2.80 1.97
N ASN A 147 8.83 3.76 1.08
CA ASN A 147 7.89 3.72 -0.04
C ASN A 147 8.52 3.19 -1.34
N THR A 148 9.79 2.78 -1.35
CA THR A 148 10.48 2.31 -2.55
C THR A 148 11.10 0.94 -2.33
N ALA A 149 10.98 0.06 -3.32
CA ALA A 149 11.58 -1.27 -3.34
C ALA A 149 12.23 -1.56 -4.69
N VAL A 150 13.37 -2.26 -4.67
CA VAL A 150 14.08 -2.72 -5.88
C VAL A 150 14.03 -4.23 -5.93
N ILE A 151 13.66 -4.77 -7.09
CA ILE A 151 13.61 -6.21 -7.38
C ILE A 151 14.61 -6.47 -8.49
N SER A 152 15.57 -7.36 -8.24
CA SER A 152 16.61 -7.73 -9.21
C SER A 152 16.81 -9.24 -9.30
N PRO A 153 16.57 -9.89 -10.45
CA PRO A 153 15.98 -9.35 -11.68
C PRO A 153 14.45 -9.35 -11.65
N LEU A 154 13.84 -8.46 -12.42
CA LEU A 154 12.46 -8.61 -12.90
C LEU A 154 12.41 -9.57 -14.11
N ILE A 155 13.29 -9.35 -15.09
CA ILE A 155 13.48 -10.24 -16.25
C ILE A 155 14.97 -10.51 -16.36
N LEU A 156 15.34 -11.72 -16.74
CA LEU A 156 16.72 -12.10 -17.04
C LEU A 156 16.85 -12.68 -18.44
N ALA A 157 18.04 -12.53 -19.01
CA ALA A 157 18.50 -13.27 -20.17
C ALA A 157 19.61 -14.22 -19.75
N SER A 158 19.57 -15.47 -20.20
CA SER A 158 20.57 -16.49 -19.84
C SER A 158 20.87 -17.44 -21.00
N ASP A 159 22.09 -17.95 -21.02
CA ASP A 159 22.56 -18.86 -22.07
C ASP A 159 21.90 -20.23 -21.93
N ALA A 160 21.18 -20.65 -22.96
CA ALA A 160 20.52 -21.95 -23.05
C ALA A 160 21.17 -22.88 -24.08
N SER A 161 22.30 -22.46 -24.66
CA SER A 161 22.94 -23.12 -25.80
C SER A 161 23.55 -24.48 -25.46
N SER A 162 24.09 -24.65 -24.23
CA SER A 162 24.84 -25.85 -23.83
C SER A 162 23.95 -26.99 -23.30
N LEU A 163 22.81 -26.67 -22.70
CA LEU A 163 21.92 -27.63 -22.03
C LEU A 163 20.68 -27.98 -22.86
N GLY A 164 20.40 -27.20 -23.90
CA GLY A 164 19.12 -27.21 -24.60
C GLY A 164 18.01 -26.58 -23.75
N ILE A 165 16.97 -26.07 -24.42
CA ILE A 165 15.96 -25.23 -23.76
C ILE A 165 15.19 -25.94 -22.64
N ILE A 166 14.94 -27.26 -22.75
CA ILE A 166 14.15 -28.00 -21.75
C ILE A 166 14.91 -28.07 -20.42
N LYS A 167 16.21 -28.40 -20.46
CA LYS A 167 17.02 -28.46 -19.25
C LYS A 167 17.25 -27.05 -18.68
N TRP A 168 17.50 -26.07 -19.54
CA TRP A 168 17.58 -24.67 -19.14
C TRP A 168 16.31 -24.20 -18.39
N LEU A 169 15.12 -24.52 -18.91
CA LEU A 169 13.85 -24.18 -18.26
C LEU A 169 13.75 -24.78 -16.84
N LEU A 170 14.16 -26.04 -16.65
CA LEU A 170 14.15 -26.69 -15.33
C LEU A 170 15.10 -26.00 -14.35
N ASP A 171 16.32 -25.69 -14.78
CA ASP A 171 17.33 -25.02 -13.95
C ASP A 171 16.84 -23.60 -13.57
N ILE A 172 16.21 -22.89 -14.52
CA ILE A 172 15.56 -21.61 -14.29
C ILE A 172 14.43 -21.71 -13.27
N VAL A 173 13.52 -22.68 -13.38
CA VAL A 173 12.42 -22.86 -12.41
C VAL A 173 12.93 -23.01 -10.97
N ILE A 174 14.01 -23.75 -10.77
CA ILE A 174 14.62 -23.91 -9.42
C ILE A 174 15.12 -22.56 -8.89
N LYS A 175 15.85 -21.80 -9.69
CA LYS A 175 16.36 -20.47 -9.31
C LYS A 175 15.22 -19.49 -9.00
N LEU A 176 14.13 -19.58 -9.74
CA LEU A 176 12.94 -18.74 -9.56
C LEU A 176 12.23 -19.03 -8.24
N VAL A 177 12.11 -20.31 -7.86
CA VAL A 177 11.58 -20.69 -6.54
C VAL A 177 12.49 -20.18 -5.42
N GLN A 178 13.81 -20.36 -5.55
CA GLN A 178 14.77 -19.82 -4.57
C GLN A 178 14.66 -18.30 -4.44
N PHE A 179 14.50 -17.58 -5.56
CA PHE A 179 14.30 -16.15 -5.57
C PHE A 179 13.03 -15.74 -4.80
N LEU A 180 11.90 -16.41 -5.03
CA LEU A 180 10.65 -16.06 -4.33
C LEU A 180 10.71 -16.30 -2.82
N LEU A 181 11.56 -17.23 -2.37
CA LEU A 181 11.79 -17.51 -0.95
C LEU A 181 12.80 -16.55 -0.29
N THR A 182 13.82 -16.13 -1.03
CA THR A 182 14.98 -15.39 -0.47
C THR A 182 15.05 -13.93 -0.90
N TRP A 183 14.29 -13.54 -1.92
CA TRP A 183 14.39 -12.26 -2.63
C TRP A 183 15.80 -11.94 -3.17
N GLN A 184 16.62 -12.98 -3.33
CA GLN A 184 17.97 -12.90 -3.87
C GLN A 184 18.09 -13.85 -5.05
N TRP A 185 18.54 -13.32 -6.18
CA TRP A 185 18.77 -14.14 -7.37
C TRP A 185 20.11 -14.89 -7.23
N PRO A 186 20.12 -16.23 -7.32
CA PRO A 186 21.36 -17.00 -7.30
C PRO A 186 22.07 -16.84 -8.66
N VAL A 187 22.88 -15.79 -8.81
CA VAL A 187 23.60 -15.52 -10.06
C VAL A 187 24.55 -16.67 -10.39
N ASP A 188 24.57 -17.11 -11.65
CA ASP A 188 25.54 -18.08 -12.16
C ASP A 188 26.14 -17.66 -13.51
N GLN A 189 27.10 -18.45 -13.99
CA GLN A 189 27.88 -18.20 -15.21
C GLN A 189 27.08 -18.20 -16.52
N ASN A 190 25.82 -18.63 -16.50
CA ASN A 190 24.92 -18.63 -17.64
C ASN A 190 23.99 -17.40 -17.63
N ASP A 191 23.91 -16.65 -16.53
CA ASP A 191 23.17 -15.39 -16.49
C ASP A 191 23.92 -14.32 -17.31
N ILE A 192 23.28 -13.82 -18.36
CA ILE A 192 23.86 -12.86 -19.31
C ILE A 192 23.49 -11.45 -18.86
N PHE A 193 22.19 -11.16 -18.79
CA PHE A 193 21.66 -9.85 -18.43
C PHE A 193 20.59 -9.98 -17.34
N LEU A 194 20.64 -9.08 -16.36
CA LEU A 194 19.62 -8.91 -15.33
C LEU A 194 18.95 -7.56 -15.56
N GLN A 195 17.63 -7.55 -15.73
CA GLN A 195 16.83 -6.33 -15.79
C GLN A 195 16.13 -6.13 -14.44
N PRO A 196 16.58 -5.23 -13.56
CA PRO A 196 15.89 -4.93 -12.33
C PRO A 196 14.70 -4.00 -12.57
N MET A 197 13.83 -3.89 -11.57
CA MET A 197 12.82 -2.85 -11.48
C MET A 197 12.82 -2.18 -10.11
N GLN A 198 12.37 -0.94 -10.09
CA GLN A 198 12.09 -0.18 -8.87
C GLN A 198 10.59 0.15 -8.82
N ILE A 199 9.95 -0.18 -7.71
CA ILE A 199 8.57 0.19 -7.44
C ILE A 199 8.56 1.30 -6.39
N THR A 200 7.78 2.35 -6.63
CA THR A 200 7.44 3.37 -5.64
C THR A 200 5.96 3.30 -5.31
N TYR A 201 5.63 3.31 -4.02
CA TYR A 201 4.27 3.29 -3.53
C TYR A 201 4.09 4.15 -2.27
N ASN A 202 3.55 5.35 -2.48
CA ASN A 202 3.15 6.27 -1.43
C ASN A 202 1.66 6.62 -1.60
N PRO A 203 0.74 5.83 -1.02
CA PRO A 203 -0.69 5.99 -1.28
C PRO A 203 -1.21 7.36 -0.86
N ILE A 204 -2.14 7.90 -1.64
CA ILE A 204 -2.86 9.12 -1.29
C ILE A 204 -3.85 8.81 -0.16
N MET A 205 -3.73 9.52 0.96
CA MET A 205 -4.46 9.24 2.20
C MET A 205 -5.24 10.47 2.65
N THR A 206 -6.54 10.54 2.34
CA THR A 206 -7.40 11.70 2.65
C THR A 206 -7.40 12.00 4.14
N THR A 207 -6.98 13.19 4.53
CA THR A 207 -6.96 13.64 5.92
C THR A 207 -7.91 14.81 6.09
N CYS A 208 -8.45 14.97 7.30
CA CYS A 208 -9.29 16.08 7.70
C CYS A 208 -8.73 16.76 8.94
N ASN A 209 -8.98 18.05 9.04
CA ASN A 209 -8.63 18.90 10.16
C ASN A 209 -9.89 19.59 10.70
N PHE A 210 -9.92 19.84 12.01
CA PHE A 210 -10.96 20.60 12.69
C PHE A 210 -10.57 22.08 12.63
N SER A 211 -11.16 22.81 11.70
CA SER A 211 -10.74 24.16 11.30
C SER A 211 -10.88 25.18 12.43
N ASN A 212 -11.83 24.97 13.35
CA ASN A 212 -12.04 25.80 14.54
C ASN A 212 -11.70 25.04 15.84
N ALA A 213 -10.58 24.30 15.84
CA ALA A 213 -10.02 23.72 17.05
C ALA A 213 -9.89 24.75 18.18
N GLY A 214 -10.28 24.36 19.39
CA GLY A 214 -10.39 25.29 20.53
C GLY A 214 -11.71 26.07 20.61
N LEU A 215 -12.73 25.70 19.82
CA LEU A 215 -14.06 26.30 19.89
C LEU A 215 -14.61 26.31 21.33
N LEU A 216 -14.92 27.51 21.81
CA LEU A 216 -15.63 27.74 23.07
C LEU A 216 -17.10 28.06 22.79
N VAL A 217 -18.02 27.31 23.40
CA VAL A 217 -19.48 27.53 23.29
C VAL A 217 -19.99 28.12 24.60
N ASN A 218 -20.34 29.40 24.59
CA ASN A 218 -20.84 30.12 25.76
C ASN A 218 -22.37 30.09 25.79
N LEU A 219 -22.94 29.31 26.71
CA LEU A 219 -24.39 29.30 26.93
C LEU A 219 -24.80 30.51 27.78
N PRO A 220 -26.01 31.06 27.57
CA PRO A 220 -26.49 32.17 28.39
C PRO A 220 -26.66 31.74 29.85
N LEU A 221 -26.65 32.73 30.75
CA LEU A 221 -27.03 32.51 32.14
C LEU A 221 -28.52 32.18 32.20
N ILE A 222 -28.87 31.17 32.99
CA ILE A 222 -30.25 30.78 33.25
C ILE A 222 -30.51 30.70 34.76
N SER A 223 -31.75 30.89 35.16
CA SER A 223 -32.19 30.70 36.54
C SER A 223 -32.31 29.21 36.91
N LEU A 224 -32.29 28.92 38.21
CA LEU A 224 -32.57 27.57 38.72
C LEU A 224 -33.96 27.07 38.31
N LYS A 225 -34.94 27.97 38.18
CA LYS A 225 -36.28 27.63 37.71
C LYS A 225 -36.23 27.15 36.27
N GLU A 226 -35.61 27.93 35.39
CA GLU A 226 -35.46 27.57 33.97
C GLU A 226 -34.72 26.26 33.79
N ALA A 227 -33.62 26.06 34.51
CA ALA A 227 -32.86 24.80 34.46
C ALA A 227 -33.71 23.57 34.79
N LYS A 228 -34.73 23.71 35.65
CA LYS A 228 -35.60 22.61 36.10
C LYS A 228 -36.86 22.45 35.25
N THR A 229 -37.38 23.51 34.65
CA THR A 229 -38.72 23.51 34.06
C THR A 229 -38.75 23.77 32.55
N VAL A 230 -37.71 24.36 31.98
CA VAL A 230 -37.67 24.71 30.55
C VAL A 230 -36.97 23.59 29.79
N ASN A 231 -37.64 23.07 28.76
CA ASN A 231 -37.03 22.13 27.84
C ASN A 231 -35.89 22.84 27.08
N LYS A 232 -34.68 22.26 27.13
CA LYS A 232 -33.47 22.83 26.52
C LYS A 232 -33.19 24.28 26.92
N ALA A 233 -33.24 24.55 28.22
CA ALA A 233 -32.84 25.85 28.75
C ALA A 233 -31.46 26.25 28.21
N GLY A 234 -31.30 27.52 27.83
CA GLY A 234 -30.05 28.06 27.30
C GLY A 234 -29.58 27.47 25.97
N TYR A 235 -30.50 26.98 25.14
CA TYR A 235 -30.20 26.46 23.80
C TYR A 235 -29.34 27.42 22.98
N THR A 236 -28.13 26.97 22.64
CA THR A 236 -27.10 27.79 21.99
C THR A 236 -26.57 27.05 20.76
N PRO A 237 -26.93 27.50 19.54
CA PRO A 237 -26.36 26.97 18.30
C PRO A 237 -24.87 27.26 18.17
N PHE A 238 -24.13 26.34 17.56
CA PHE A 238 -22.73 26.51 17.16
C PHE A 238 -22.41 25.61 15.97
N THR A 239 -21.24 25.81 15.36
CA THR A 239 -20.84 25.07 14.16
C THR A 239 -19.46 24.46 14.34
N LEU A 240 -19.33 23.19 13.98
CA LEU A 240 -18.04 22.51 13.83
C LEU A 240 -17.63 22.58 12.36
N SER A 241 -16.46 23.15 12.06
CA SER A 241 -15.99 23.33 10.68
C SER A 241 -14.78 22.46 10.40
N PHE A 242 -14.75 21.86 9.20
CA PHE A 242 -13.72 20.90 8.82
C PHE A 242 -13.15 21.22 7.45
N THR A 243 -11.85 20.98 7.32
CA THR A 243 -11.12 21.04 6.05
C THR A 243 -10.47 19.69 5.81
N CYS A 244 -10.73 19.07 4.65
CA CYS A 244 -10.11 17.83 4.23
C CYS A 244 -9.25 18.05 2.98
N GLN A 245 -8.22 17.23 2.83
CA GLN A 245 -7.23 17.29 1.76
C GLN A 245 -6.77 15.88 1.36
N ASP A 246 -5.87 15.78 0.39
CA ASP A 246 -5.30 14.52 -0.10
C ASP A 246 -6.39 13.57 -0.63
N PHE A 247 -7.27 14.10 -1.47
CA PHE A 247 -8.31 13.33 -2.15
C PHE A 247 -7.74 12.55 -3.32
N LEU A 248 -8.44 11.47 -3.68
CA LEU A 248 -8.30 10.89 -5.02
C LEU A 248 -8.86 11.86 -6.06
N SER A 249 -8.73 11.50 -7.35
CA SER A 249 -9.37 12.27 -8.43
C SER A 249 -10.85 12.51 -8.12
N ASP A 250 -11.36 13.67 -8.57
CA ASP A 250 -12.77 14.05 -8.45
C ASP A 250 -13.24 14.25 -6.99
N SER A 251 -12.31 14.66 -6.11
CA SER A 251 -12.56 14.92 -4.68
C SER A 251 -13.13 13.71 -3.93
N ARG A 252 -12.69 12.51 -4.31
CA ARG A 252 -13.15 11.26 -3.68
C ARG A 252 -12.29 10.92 -2.46
N ALA A 253 -12.93 10.58 -1.35
CA ALA A 253 -12.23 10.16 -0.14
C ALA A 253 -11.45 8.86 -0.40
N SER A 254 -10.17 8.82 -0.04
CA SER A 254 -9.33 7.64 -0.26
C SER A 254 -9.49 6.56 0.81
N ARG A 255 -10.28 6.80 1.86
CA ARG A 255 -10.52 5.89 2.99
C ARG A 255 -11.85 6.21 3.66
N ASP A 256 -12.34 5.31 4.50
CA ASP A 256 -13.55 5.58 5.28
C ASP A 256 -13.24 6.60 6.38
N ILE A 257 -14.13 7.56 6.54
CA ILE A 257 -13.96 8.66 7.50
C ILE A 257 -15.20 8.70 8.38
N ALA A 258 -15.01 8.71 9.70
CA ALA A 258 -16.11 8.86 10.65
C ALA A 258 -15.70 9.79 11.79
N PHE A 259 -16.55 10.75 12.12
CA PHE A 259 -16.33 11.69 13.22
C PHE A 259 -17.33 11.41 14.34
N PHE A 260 -16.85 11.50 15.59
CA PHE A 260 -17.67 11.41 16.79
C PHE A 260 -17.10 12.33 17.88
N LEU A 261 -17.86 12.50 18.97
CA LEU A 261 -17.42 13.27 20.13
C LEU A 261 -17.07 12.34 21.29
N SER A 262 -16.00 12.65 22.01
CA SER A 262 -15.59 11.96 23.24
C SER A 262 -15.43 12.92 24.41
N SER A 263 -15.59 12.45 25.63
CA SER A 263 -15.31 13.21 26.85
C SER A 263 -15.04 12.30 28.02
N GLN A 264 -14.19 12.77 28.95
CA GLN A 264 -13.98 12.13 30.24
C GLN A 264 -14.99 12.59 31.31
N ASN A 265 -15.72 13.68 31.06
CA ASN A 265 -16.65 14.29 32.00
C ASN A 265 -18.09 13.89 31.65
N LEU A 266 -18.40 12.60 31.73
CA LEU A 266 -19.72 12.07 31.37
C LEU A 266 -20.48 11.56 32.59
N LEU A 267 -21.81 11.66 32.55
CA LEU A 267 -22.65 11.01 33.55
C LEU A 267 -22.60 9.49 33.35
N ALA A 268 -22.24 8.74 34.38
CA ALA A 268 -22.00 7.29 34.28
C ALA A 268 -23.21 6.50 33.77
N SER A 269 -24.42 6.92 34.14
CA SER A 269 -25.68 6.27 33.72
C SER A 269 -26.19 6.76 32.36
N ASP A 270 -25.66 7.86 31.83
CA ASP A 270 -26.14 8.48 30.59
C ASP A 270 -25.00 9.23 29.90
N LYS A 271 -24.36 8.55 28.95
CA LYS A 271 -23.27 9.10 28.14
C LYS A 271 -23.69 10.21 27.17
N SER A 272 -24.96 10.64 27.14
CA SER A 272 -25.35 11.85 26.43
C SER A 272 -25.13 13.15 27.21
N VAL A 273 -24.87 13.04 28.52
CA VAL A 273 -24.76 14.18 29.44
C VAL A 273 -23.30 14.46 29.77
N LEU A 274 -22.83 15.63 29.35
CA LEU A 274 -21.58 16.23 29.81
C LEU A 274 -21.79 16.79 31.21
N THR A 275 -21.06 16.25 32.17
CA THR A 275 -21.10 16.71 33.57
C THR A 275 -20.10 17.83 33.80
N ASN A 276 -20.31 18.56 34.89
CA ASN A 276 -19.44 19.64 35.29
C ASN A 276 -18.06 19.09 35.68
N SER A 277 -17.02 19.60 35.04
CA SER A 277 -15.63 19.33 35.38
C SER A 277 -15.13 20.13 36.59
N ASN A 278 -15.86 21.19 36.98
CA ASN A 278 -15.52 22.02 38.12
C ASN A 278 -16.20 21.51 39.40
N THR A 279 -15.38 21.08 40.38
CA THR A 279 -15.85 20.51 41.65
C THR A 279 -16.58 21.50 42.56
N GLN A 280 -16.36 22.81 42.39
CA GLN A 280 -17.03 23.90 43.12
C GLN A 280 -18.20 24.50 42.33
N GLY A 281 -18.52 23.94 41.17
CA GLY A 281 -19.56 24.44 40.30
C GLY A 281 -20.97 23.94 40.65
N ALA A 282 -21.91 24.21 39.74
CA ALA A 282 -23.27 23.71 39.84
C ALA A 282 -23.31 22.17 39.82
N LYS A 283 -24.21 21.59 40.62
CA LYS A 283 -24.49 20.15 40.71
C LYS A 283 -25.85 19.83 40.10
N GLY A 284 -26.11 18.56 39.78
CA GLY A 284 -27.42 18.08 39.30
C GLY A 284 -27.82 18.52 37.89
N VAL A 285 -26.99 19.32 37.22
CA VAL A 285 -27.18 19.83 35.85
C VAL A 285 -25.91 19.62 35.04
N GLY A 286 -26.08 19.29 33.76
CA GLY A 286 -25.04 19.08 32.78
C GLY A 286 -25.35 19.79 31.46
N PHE A 287 -24.55 19.51 30.44
CA PHE A 287 -24.86 19.89 29.07
C PHE A 287 -25.24 18.67 28.24
N ARG A 288 -26.16 18.86 27.29
CA ARG A 288 -26.40 17.94 26.19
C ARG A 288 -26.15 18.65 24.87
N LEU A 289 -25.73 17.89 23.87
CA LEU A 289 -25.51 18.37 22.52
C LEU A 289 -26.46 17.64 21.56
N GLU A 290 -26.86 18.32 20.50
CA GLU A 290 -27.66 17.74 19.41
C GLU A 290 -27.26 18.35 18.06
N LYS A 291 -27.56 17.64 16.97
CA LYS A 291 -27.48 18.24 15.63
C LYS A 291 -28.70 19.13 15.44
N THR A 292 -28.52 20.32 14.85
CA THR A 292 -29.66 21.24 14.65
C THR A 292 -30.69 20.72 13.64
N ASN A 293 -30.33 19.73 12.82
CA ASN A 293 -31.25 19.06 11.89
C ASN A 293 -31.94 17.82 12.50
N ASN A 294 -31.60 17.43 13.73
CA ASN A 294 -32.26 16.37 14.47
C ASN A 294 -32.31 16.74 15.96
N THR A 295 -33.15 17.74 16.27
CA THR A 295 -33.19 18.35 17.59
C THR A 295 -33.79 17.44 18.66
N ASN A 296 -34.37 16.29 18.36
CA ASN A 296 -35.02 15.48 19.40
C ASN A 296 -34.13 14.35 19.94
N VAL A 297 -32.92 14.19 19.40
CA VAL A 297 -32.01 13.11 19.75
C VAL A 297 -30.69 13.72 20.24
N PRO A 298 -30.38 13.64 21.54
CA PRO A 298 -29.10 14.08 22.04
C PRO A 298 -27.98 13.16 21.54
N LEU A 299 -26.80 13.72 21.34
CA LEU A 299 -25.61 12.94 20.99
C LEU A 299 -25.15 12.11 22.18
N ILE A 300 -24.79 10.86 21.89
CA ILE A 300 -24.06 9.99 22.82
C ILE A 300 -22.57 10.21 22.57
N PHE A 301 -21.82 10.43 23.66
CA PHE A 301 -20.37 10.60 23.62
C PHE A 301 -19.65 9.27 23.86
N SER A 302 -18.43 9.16 23.34
CA SER A 302 -17.49 8.12 23.75
C SER A 302 -16.76 8.55 25.02
N ASP A 303 -16.38 7.58 25.85
CA ASP A 303 -15.43 7.72 26.95
C ASP A 303 -13.98 7.43 26.51
N SER A 304 -13.73 7.32 25.20
CA SER A 304 -12.42 7.07 24.62
C SER A 304 -12.19 7.88 23.34
N ILE A 305 -10.95 8.35 23.17
CA ILE A 305 -10.46 8.93 21.91
C ILE A 305 -10.00 7.88 20.90
N SER A 306 -9.83 6.62 21.32
CA SER A 306 -9.35 5.52 20.47
C SER A 306 -10.44 4.57 20.01
N ALA A 307 -11.65 4.68 20.56
CA ALA A 307 -12.78 3.82 20.21
C ALA A 307 -14.08 4.64 20.16
N GLN A 308 -14.84 4.47 19.08
CA GLN A 308 -16.16 5.09 18.97
C GLN A 308 -17.17 4.48 19.94
N GLY A 309 -17.18 3.16 20.09
CA GLY A 309 -18.19 2.45 20.88
C GLY A 309 -19.61 2.78 20.41
N ASN A 310 -20.48 3.15 21.35
CA ASN A 310 -21.87 3.54 21.06
C ASN A 310 -22.03 5.06 20.81
N ALA A 311 -20.95 5.81 20.63
CA ALA A 311 -21.02 7.24 20.39
C ALA A 311 -21.70 7.55 19.05
N THR A 312 -22.47 8.64 19.03
CA THR A 312 -23.19 9.06 17.83
C THR A 312 -22.22 9.59 16.78
N THR A 313 -22.27 9.02 15.57
CA THR A 313 -21.55 9.53 14.41
C THR A 313 -22.09 10.91 14.02
N ILE A 314 -21.23 11.94 14.10
CA ILE A 314 -21.61 13.30 13.72
C ILE A 314 -21.42 13.55 12.21
N PHE A 315 -20.47 12.86 11.60
CA PHE A 315 -20.20 12.87 10.17
C PHE A 315 -19.60 11.54 9.72
N SER A 316 -19.90 11.12 8.50
CA SER A 316 -19.27 9.98 7.86
C SER A 316 -19.16 10.18 6.36
N ALA A 317 -18.04 9.75 5.78
CA ALA A 317 -17.86 9.61 4.36
C ALA A 317 -17.34 8.20 4.06
N THR A 318 -18.04 7.50 3.18
CA THR A 318 -17.58 6.20 2.70
C THR A 318 -16.45 6.42 1.71
N LYS A 319 -15.45 5.55 1.77
CA LYS A 319 -14.37 5.44 0.81
C LYS A 319 -14.87 5.46 -0.64
N GLY A 320 -14.21 6.25 -1.49
CA GLY A 320 -14.54 6.42 -2.90
C GLY A 320 -15.70 7.38 -3.18
N THR A 321 -16.41 7.86 -2.16
CA THR A 321 -17.45 8.88 -2.34
C THR A 321 -16.86 10.26 -2.48
N THR A 322 -17.47 11.08 -3.35
CA THR A 322 -17.12 12.50 -3.45
C THR A 322 -17.52 13.22 -2.18
N MET A 323 -16.61 14.01 -1.64
CA MET A 323 -16.81 14.79 -0.44
C MET A 323 -16.30 16.21 -0.67
N SER A 324 -16.99 17.20 -0.11
CA SER A 324 -16.51 18.58 -0.15
C SER A 324 -15.22 18.71 0.67
N PRO A 325 -14.18 19.41 0.17
CA PRO A 325 -12.97 19.68 0.94
C PRO A 325 -13.25 20.58 2.15
N LEU A 326 -14.37 21.30 2.15
CA LEU A 326 -14.79 22.19 3.22
C LEU A 326 -16.23 21.88 3.57
N PHE A 327 -16.51 21.58 4.83
CA PHE A 327 -17.88 21.38 5.31
C PHE A 327 -18.03 21.78 6.76
N SER A 328 -19.28 21.80 7.21
CA SER A 328 -19.62 22.20 8.57
C SER A 328 -20.80 21.38 9.10
N ILE A 329 -20.77 21.10 10.40
CA ILE A 329 -21.82 20.39 11.13
C ILE A 329 -22.44 21.39 12.10
N ASN A 330 -23.73 21.68 11.89
CA ASN A 330 -24.48 22.57 12.77
C ASN A 330 -24.98 21.80 13.98
N MET A 331 -24.64 22.33 15.15
CA MET A 331 -24.84 21.73 16.46
C MET A 331 -25.54 22.72 17.38
N ALA A 332 -26.07 22.23 18.49
CA ALA A 332 -26.49 23.07 19.60
C ALA A 332 -26.17 22.42 20.93
N ALA A 333 -25.96 23.25 21.95
CA ALA A 333 -25.78 22.84 23.33
C ALA A 333 -26.86 23.48 24.21
N TYR A 334 -27.27 22.78 25.25
CA TYR A 334 -28.26 23.27 26.22
C TYR A 334 -28.05 22.64 27.59
N TYR A 335 -28.59 23.29 28.63
CA TYR A 335 -28.56 22.76 29.99
C TYR A 335 -29.54 21.60 30.14
N TYR A 336 -29.11 20.54 30.85
CA TYR A 336 -29.92 19.36 31.12
C TYR A 336 -29.87 18.97 32.62
N PRO A 337 -31.01 19.05 33.35
CA PRO A 337 -31.06 18.71 34.78
C PRO A 337 -31.16 17.19 35.00
N TYR A 338 -30.03 16.48 34.93
CA TYR A 338 -30.01 15.02 35.12
C TYR A 338 -30.42 14.59 36.55
N ASN A 339 -30.40 15.50 37.52
CA ASN A 339 -31.02 15.30 38.83
C ASN A 339 -31.67 16.61 39.30
N VAL A 340 -32.96 16.77 38.96
CA VAL A 340 -33.77 17.98 39.23
C VAL A 340 -33.74 18.40 40.72
N ASN A 341 -33.73 17.43 41.63
CA ASN A 341 -33.74 17.70 43.08
C ASN A 341 -32.37 18.16 43.61
N ALA A 342 -31.29 17.85 42.90
CA ALA A 342 -29.93 18.20 43.27
C ALA A 342 -29.36 19.40 42.49
N VAL A 343 -30.18 20.10 41.68
CA VAL A 343 -29.71 21.26 40.92
C VAL A 343 -29.36 22.41 41.86
N THR A 344 -28.09 22.85 41.82
CA THR A 344 -27.59 23.99 42.60
C THR A 344 -27.11 25.13 41.70
N GLN A 345 -27.02 26.34 42.27
CA GLN A 345 -26.40 27.47 41.58
C GLN A 345 -24.87 27.28 41.54
N GLY A 346 -24.25 27.71 40.46
CA GLY A 346 -22.80 27.72 40.31
C GLY A 346 -22.38 27.78 38.85
N LYS A 347 -21.09 27.97 38.61
CA LYS A 347 -20.51 27.86 37.26
C LYS A 347 -20.55 26.40 36.80
N ILE A 348 -20.77 26.16 35.52
CA ILE A 348 -20.63 24.83 34.92
C ILE A 348 -19.72 24.91 33.70
N GLU A 349 -18.76 24.00 33.62
CA GLU A 349 -17.81 23.89 32.53
C GLU A 349 -17.61 22.42 32.19
N SER A 350 -17.55 22.11 30.90
CA SER A 350 -17.23 20.76 30.44
C SER A 350 -16.50 20.83 29.10
N THR A 351 -15.88 19.72 28.72
CA THR A 351 -15.04 19.63 27.52
C THR A 351 -15.40 18.37 26.75
N ALA A 352 -15.39 18.47 25.42
CA ALA A 352 -15.50 17.33 24.53
C ALA A 352 -14.44 17.44 23.42
N THR A 353 -13.96 16.29 22.96
CA THR A 353 -12.97 16.16 21.91
C THR A 353 -13.64 15.63 20.65
N VAL A 354 -13.44 16.31 19.52
CA VAL A 354 -13.79 15.78 18.20
C VAL A 354 -12.77 14.71 17.84
N VAL A 355 -13.24 13.48 17.61
CA VAL A 355 -12.40 12.36 17.20
C VAL A 355 -12.67 12.07 15.73
N MET A 356 -11.61 12.01 14.93
CA MET A 356 -11.68 11.65 13.51
C MET A 356 -11.05 10.28 13.33
N SER A 357 -11.89 9.31 12.95
CA SER A 357 -11.47 7.94 12.65
C SER A 357 -11.27 7.77 11.15
N TYR A 358 -10.19 7.07 10.78
CA TYR A 358 -9.83 6.76 9.41
C TYR A 358 -9.62 5.25 9.28
N ASN A 359 -10.40 4.59 8.42
CA ASN A 359 -10.32 3.14 8.21
C ASN A 359 -9.96 2.78 6.76
#